data_AF-A0A1B6KW13-F1
#
_entry.id   AF-A0A1B6KW13-F1
#
_cell.length_a   1.000
_cell.length_b   1.000
_cell.length_c   1.000
_cell.angle_alpha   90.00
_cell.angle_beta   90.00
_cell.angle_gamma   90.00
#
_symmetry.space_group_name_H-M   'P 1'
#
loop_
_entity.id
_entity.type
_entity.pdbx_description
1 polymer ?
#
loop_
_entity_poly.entity_id
_entity_poly.type
_entity_poly.pdbx_seq_one_letter_code
_entity_poly.pdbx_strand_id
1 'polypeptide(L)'
;ERHSVDSKENSLEGHFYDEDCLSEATELVRTRRLDSLHLTFNLESGILLPLAIRGRVRHGRHFTFKSVLGDTAITLVAASVTGTFVDVDKPYVAHGPWLQVLIPEDFIDTMATSLEPLNNPDQLNLPKTFFWKERKLAITILSDGRYQ
;
A
#
# COMPACT_ATOMS: atom_id res chain seq x y z
N GLU A 1 -54.25 38.20 -35.62
CA GLU A 1 -54.39 36.74 -35.40
C GLU A 1 -53.03 36.06 -35.59
N ARG A 2 -52.86 34.85 -35.03
CA ARG A 2 -51.95 33.73 -35.41
C ARG A 2 -50.56 33.99 -36.05
N HIS A 3 -49.56 33.28 -35.49
CA HIS A 3 -48.33 32.76 -36.17
C HIS A 3 -47.24 33.76 -36.60
N SER A 4 -45.96 33.39 -36.74
CA SER A 4 -45.13 32.31 -36.12
C SER A 4 -43.65 32.52 -36.50
N VAL A 5 -42.70 31.94 -35.74
CA VAL A 5 -41.21 31.91 -35.93
C VAL A 5 -40.51 33.29 -36.05
N ASP A 6 -39.25 33.50 -35.68
CA ASP A 6 -38.16 32.69 -35.08
C ASP A 6 -37.45 33.61 -34.02
N SER A 7 -36.27 33.42 -33.41
CA SER A 7 -35.13 32.49 -33.58
C SER A 7 -34.27 32.40 -32.30
N LYS A 8 -33.00 32.00 -32.48
CA LYS A 8 -31.84 31.92 -31.57
C LYS A 8 -31.43 33.33 -31.05
N GLU A 9 -30.52 33.50 -30.08
CA GLU A 9 -29.37 32.67 -29.70
C GLU A 9 -28.87 33.04 -28.29
N ASN A 10 -28.48 32.09 -27.44
CA ASN A 10 -27.63 32.36 -26.26
C ASN A 10 -26.89 31.09 -25.80
N SER A 11 -25.56 31.13 -25.77
CA SER A 11 -24.70 30.05 -25.29
C SER A 11 -24.48 30.10 -23.77
N LEU A 12 -24.21 28.94 -23.18
CA LEU A 12 -23.49 28.65 -21.92
C LEU A 12 -23.59 27.12 -21.75
N GLU A 13 -22.72 26.33 -22.40
CA GLU A 13 -21.42 25.87 -21.89
C GLU A 13 -21.52 24.87 -20.72
N GLY A 14 -20.71 23.79 -20.77
CA GLY A 14 -20.30 23.08 -19.55
C GLY A 14 -21.11 21.86 -19.09
N HIS A 15 -21.73 21.06 -19.98
CA HIS A 15 -22.16 19.70 -19.59
C HIS A 15 -20.95 18.74 -19.49
N PHE A 16 -20.21 18.85 -18.38
CA PHE A 16 -19.23 17.86 -17.94
C PHE A 16 -19.20 17.87 -16.40
N TYR A 17 -20.07 17.06 -15.78
CA TYR A 17 -20.01 16.80 -14.35
C TYR A 17 -19.05 15.62 -14.15
N ASP A 18 -18.02 15.80 -13.30
CA ASP A 18 -17.01 14.76 -13.06
C ASP A 18 -17.61 13.55 -12.36
N GLU A 19 -17.88 12.49 -13.12
CA GLU A 19 -18.50 11.25 -12.63
C GLU A 19 -17.57 10.43 -11.70
N ASP A 20 -16.27 10.78 -11.64
CA ASP A 20 -15.32 10.27 -10.64
C ASP A 20 -15.60 10.77 -9.22
N CYS A 21 -16.10 12.01 -9.06
CA CYS A 21 -16.19 12.69 -7.76
C CYS A 21 -17.28 12.12 -6.83
N LEU A 22 -18.24 11.38 -7.38
CA LEU A 22 -19.31 10.72 -6.61
C LEU A 22 -18.95 9.29 -6.16
N SER A 23 -17.73 8.82 -6.43
CA SER A 23 -17.24 7.52 -5.94
C SER A 23 -16.93 7.48 -4.43
N GLU A 24 -16.76 8.64 -3.78
CA GLU A 24 -16.60 8.74 -2.31
C GLU A 24 -17.91 8.51 -1.51
N ALA A 25 -18.94 7.93 -2.14
CA ALA A 25 -20.29 7.73 -1.58
C ALA A 25 -20.39 6.61 -0.52
N THR A 26 -19.61 6.71 0.56
CA THR A 26 -19.86 6.05 1.86
C THR A 26 -20.02 4.52 1.84
N GLU A 27 -19.24 3.80 1.01
CA GLU A 27 -19.12 2.35 1.19
C GLU A 27 -18.62 2.02 2.61
N LEU A 28 -19.17 0.96 3.20
CA LEU A 28 -18.71 0.39 4.47
C LEU A 28 -17.33 -0.25 4.29
N VAL A 29 -16.27 0.57 4.36
CA VAL A 29 -14.87 0.18 4.10
C VAL A 29 -14.50 -1.08 4.89
N ARG A 30 -14.49 -2.21 4.18
CA ARG A 30 -14.52 -3.52 4.82
C ARG A 30 -13.15 -3.90 5.38
N THR A 31 -13.06 -3.91 6.71
CA THR A 31 -11.93 -4.49 7.44
C THR A 31 -11.88 -6.01 7.20
N ARG A 32 -10.70 -6.52 6.82
CA ARG A 32 -10.43 -7.93 6.52
C ARG A 32 -9.14 -8.37 7.21
N ARG A 33 -9.23 -9.36 8.10
CA ARG A 33 -8.08 -10.16 8.56
C ARG A 33 -7.54 -10.99 7.39
N LEU A 34 -6.23 -11.11 7.28
CA LEU A 34 -5.55 -12.02 6.37
C LEU A 34 -4.73 -13.04 7.18
N ASP A 35 -4.82 -14.33 6.83
CA ASP A 35 -4.06 -15.38 7.53
C ASP A 35 -2.68 -15.65 6.92
N SER A 36 -2.38 -15.07 5.76
CA SER A 36 -1.08 -15.07 5.09
C SER A 36 -0.94 -13.82 4.24
N LEU A 37 0.29 -13.43 3.90
CA LEU A 37 0.57 -12.19 3.19
C LEU A 37 1.73 -12.34 2.21
N HIS A 38 1.55 -11.86 0.98
CA HIS A 38 2.61 -11.70 -0.01
C HIS A 38 2.61 -10.25 -0.46
N LEU A 39 3.70 -9.53 -0.19
CA LEU A 39 3.91 -8.17 -0.67
C LEU A 39 4.85 -8.19 -1.88
N THR A 40 4.55 -7.36 -2.88
CA THR A 40 5.38 -7.16 -4.06
C THR A 40 5.78 -5.69 -4.13
N PHE A 41 7.08 -5.42 -4.29
CA PHE A 41 7.63 -4.08 -4.44
C PHE A 41 8.45 -3.98 -5.73
N ASN A 42 8.52 -2.79 -6.32
CA ASN A 42 9.59 -2.46 -7.26
C ASN A 42 10.93 -2.31 -6.52
N LEU A 43 12.05 -2.14 -7.22
CA LEU A 43 13.37 -2.10 -6.59
C LEU A 43 13.52 -0.83 -5.75
N GLU A 44 13.07 0.33 -6.24
CA GLU A 44 13.14 1.62 -5.54
C GLU A 44 12.43 1.59 -4.18
N SER A 45 11.24 0.96 -4.10
CA SER A 45 10.55 0.74 -2.82
C SER A 45 11.21 -0.37 -1.99
N GLY A 46 11.70 -1.41 -2.66
CA GLY A 46 12.36 -2.55 -2.02
C GLY A 46 13.58 -2.16 -1.19
N ILE A 47 14.45 -1.31 -1.71
CA ILE A 47 15.66 -0.84 -1.01
C ILE A 47 15.36 -0.02 0.25
N LEU A 48 14.12 0.45 0.45
CA LEU A 48 13.70 1.14 1.67
C LEU A 48 13.28 0.18 2.80
N LEU A 49 13.06 -1.11 2.52
CA LEU A 49 12.64 -2.09 3.54
C LEU A 49 13.65 -2.24 4.69
N PRO A 50 14.99 -2.31 4.48
CA PRO A 50 15.96 -2.27 5.58
C PRO A 50 15.82 -1.02 6.46
N LEU A 51 15.60 0.15 5.87
CA LEU A 51 15.38 1.40 6.60
C LEU A 51 14.05 1.39 7.37
N ALA A 52 12.97 0.90 6.76
CA ALA A 52 11.66 0.78 7.38
C ALA A 52 11.73 -0.12 8.64
N ILE A 53 12.34 -1.30 8.53
CA ILE A 53 12.49 -2.20 9.68
C ILE A 53 13.49 -1.64 10.71
N ARG A 54 14.73 -1.33 10.29
CA ARG A 54 15.83 -0.98 11.21
C ARG A 54 15.69 0.40 11.83
N GLY A 55 15.25 1.40 11.05
CA GLY A 55 15.22 2.82 11.43
C GLY A 55 13.85 3.35 11.88
N ARG A 56 12.78 2.56 11.75
CA ARG A 56 11.41 2.96 12.16
C ARG A 56 10.78 1.91 13.08
N VAL A 57 10.57 0.69 12.58
CA VAL A 57 9.86 -0.36 13.33
C VAL A 57 10.62 -0.77 14.60
N ARG A 58 11.94 -1.00 14.53
CA ARG A 58 12.76 -1.26 15.74
C ARG A 58 12.73 -0.12 16.77
N HIS A 59 12.44 1.11 16.34
CA HIS A 59 12.33 2.28 17.21
C HIS A 59 10.88 2.61 17.62
N GLY A 60 9.97 1.62 17.56
CA GLY A 60 8.59 1.77 18.02
C GLY A 60 7.69 2.63 17.12
N ARG A 61 8.09 2.84 15.86
CA ARG A 61 7.40 3.70 14.88
C ARG A 61 6.84 2.88 13.73
N HIS A 62 5.94 3.47 12.96
CA HIS A 62 5.49 2.89 11.69
C HIS A 62 6.29 3.42 10.48
N PHE A 63 6.14 2.74 9.35
CA PHE A 63 6.55 3.20 8.02
C PHE A 63 5.49 2.80 6.99
N THR A 64 5.12 3.73 6.10
CA THR A 64 4.06 3.51 5.10
C THR A 64 4.61 3.67 3.69
N PHE A 65 4.38 2.66 2.86
CA PHE A 65 4.47 2.76 1.40
C PHE A 65 3.08 3.13 0.86
N LYS A 66 2.94 4.19 0.07
CA LYS A 66 1.75 4.44 -0.76
C LYS A 66 2.10 4.11 -2.21
N SER A 67 1.21 3.42 -2.92
CA SER A 67 1.33 3.23 -4.37
C SER A 67 1.18 4.57 -5.10
N VAL A 68 1.92 4.73 -6.20
CA VAL A 68 1.77 5.85 -7.15
C VAL A 68 0.78 5.52 -8.28
N LEU A 69 0.29 4.27 -8.34
CA LEU A 69 -0.60 3.75 -9.38
C LEU A 69 -2.06 3.55 -8.90
N GLY A 70 -2.40 4.06 -7.71
CA GLY A 70 -3.72 3.93 -7.09
C GLY A 70 -3.64 3.93 -5.56
N ASP A 71 -4.78 3.80 -4.88
CA ASP A 71 -4.90 4.10 -3.43
C ASP A 71 -4.43 3.02 -2.45
N THR A 72 -3.75 1.99 -2.96
CA THR A 72 -3.14 0.96 -2.11
C THR A 72 -2.03 1.54 -1.25
N ALA A 73 -2.11 1.28 0.06
CA ALA A 73 -1.06 1.65 1.02
C ALA A 73 -0.70 0.45 1.92
N ILE A 74 0.58 0.32 2.26
CA ILE A 74 1.10 -0.73 3.15
C ILE A 74 1.83 -0.06 4.31
N THR A 75 1.29 -0.15 5.52
CA THR A 75 1.92 0.35 6.74
C THR A 75 2.50 -0.80 7.56
N LEU A 76 3.82 -0.82 7.69
CA LEU A 76 4.53 -1.68 8.64
C LEU A 76 4.49 -1.00 10.02
N VAL A 77 4.02 -1.70 11.05
CA VAL A 77 3.89 -1.17 12.41
C VAL A 77 4.68 -1.99 13.43
N ALA A 78 5.21 -1.31 14.45
CA ALA A 78 5.76 -1.90 15.65
C ALA A 78 4.65 -2.13 16.70
N ALA A 79 4.86 -3.04 17.65
CA ALA A 79 3.89 -3.37 18.71
C ALA A 79 3.50 -2.18 19.61
N SER A 80 4.36 -1.15 19.71
CA SER A 80 4.11 0.07 20.48
C SER A 80 3.26 1.13 19.75
N VAL A 81 2.87 0.90 18.48
CA VAL A 81 2.06 1.85 17.71
C VAL A 81 0.58 1.66 18.08
N THR A 82 -0.02 2.67 18.71
CA THR A 82 -1.43 2.65 19.11
C THR A 82 -2.36 3.05 17.95
N GLY A 83 -3.65 2.67 18.05
CA GLY A 83 -4.66 2.99 17.03
C GLY A 83 -4.59 2.12 15.77
N THR A 84 -3.91 0.98 15.82
CA THR A 84 -3.82 0.02 14.71
C THR A 84 -5.06 -0.89 14.62
N PHE A 85 -5.30 -1.43 13.42
CA PHE A 85 -6.25 -2.53 13.21
C PHE A 85 -5.62 -3.91 13.43
N VAL A 86 -4.29 -3.97 13.57
CA VAL A 86 -3.50 -5.20 13.76
C VAL A 86 -3.09 -5.38 15.22
N ASP A 87 -3.06 -6.65 15.64
CA ASP A 87 -2.63 -7.14 16.96
C ASP A 87 -1.87 -8.47 16.79
N VAL A 88 -1.38 -9.07 17.88
CA VAL A 88 -0.58 -10.31 17.82
C VAL A 88 -1.35 -11.52 17.28
N ASP A 89 -2.67 -11.58 17.45
CA ASP A 89 -3.52 -12.64 16.88
C ASP A 89 -3.91 -12.36 15.42
N LYS A 90 -3.88 -11.08 15.02
CA LYS A 90 -4.30 -10.53 13.72
C LYS A 90 -3.20 -9.63 13.14
N PRO A 91 -2.00 -10.16 12.82
CA PRO A 91 -0.88 -9.33 12.39
C PRO A 91 -1.07 -8.68 11.02
N TYR A 92 -2.00 -9.17 10.19
CA TYR A 92 -2.28 -8.68 8.84
C TYR A 92 -3.76 -8.31 8.72
N VAL A 93 -4.05 -7.01 8.58
CA VAL A 93 -5.42 -6.51 8.43
C VAL A 93 -5.47 -5.41 7.36
N ALA A 94 -6.34 -5.59 6.38
CA ALA A 94 -6.64 -4.58 5.35
C ALA A 94 -7.98 -3.90 5.64
N HIS A 95 -8.01 -2.58 5.61
CA HIS A 95 -9.21 -1.74 5.68
C HIS A 95 -9.35 -1.03 4.33
N GLY A 96 -10.22 -1.58 3.47
CA GLY A 96 -10.27 -1.16 2.06
C GLY A 96 -8.93 -1.43 1.33
N PRO A 97 -8.33 -0.43 0.68
CA PRO A 97 -7.02 -0.54 0.02
C PRO A 97 -5.83 -0.34 0.98
N TRP A 98 -6.05 0.05 2.25
CA TRP A 98 -4.98 0.24 3.23
C TRP A 98 -4.72 -1.04 4.02
N LEU A 99 -3.54 -1.61 3.85
CA LEU A 99 -3.03 -2.75 4.61
C LEU A 99 -2.16 -2.28 5.78
N GLN A 100 -2.43 -2.79 6.98
CA GLN A 100 -1.51 -2.75 8.12
C GLN A 100 -0.86 -4.11 8.35
N VAL A 101 0.42 -4.08 8.73
CA VAL A 101 1.28 -5.26 8.93
C VAL A 101 2.05 -5.09 10.25
N LEU A 102 1.66 -5.83 11.28
CA LEU A 102 2.41 -5.89 12.53
C LEU A 102 3.70 -6.69 12.32
N ILE A 103 4.81 -6.11 12.74
CA ILE A 103 6.11 -6.78 12.86
C ILE A 103 6.39 -6.94 14.37
N PRO A 104 6.18 -8.14 14.95
CA PRO A 104 6.42 -8.36 16.38
C PRO A 104 7.91 -8.24 16.74
N GLU A 105 8.20 -7.85 17.99
CA GLU A 105 9.56 -7.55 18.45
C GLU A 105 10.53 -8.73 18.29
N ASP A 106 10.06 -9.96 18.52
CA ASP A 106 10.82 -11.21 18.33
C ASP A 106 11.23 -11.49 16.87
N PHE A 107 10.63 -10.79 15.91
CA PHE A 107 10.80 -10.98 14.48
C PHE A 107 11.54 -9.82 13.79
N ILE A 108 11.60 -8.63 14.42
CA ILE A 108 12.21 -7.42 13.84
C ILE A 108 13.64 -7.70 13.36
N ASP A 109 14.48 -8.34 14.19
CA ASP A 109 15.88 -8.56 13.84
C ASP A 109 16.07 -9.69 12.82
N THR A 110 15.28 -10.78 12.90
CA THR A 110 15.26 -11.83 11.88
C THR A 110 14.88 -11.27 10.51
N MET A 111 13.85 -10.43 10.44
CA MET A 111 13.41 -9.76 9.22
C MET A 111 14.47 -8.75 8.74
N ALA A 112 15.03 -7.95 9.65
CA ALA A 112 16.05 -6.96 9.35
C ALA A 112 17.34 -7.56 8.80
N THR A 113 17.76 -8.74 9.26
CA THR A 113 18.93 -9.48 8.74
C THR A 113 18.59 -10.16 7.41
N SER A 114 17.40 -10.78 7.30
CA SER A 114 16.93 -11.40 6.06
C SER A 114 16.94 -10.43 4.87
N LEU A 115 16.63 -9.14 5.12
CA LEU A 115 16.56 -8.07 4.12
C LEU A 115 17.92 -7.40 3.81
N GLU A 116 19.03 -7.81 4.45
CA GLU A 116 20.34 -7.16 4.23
C GLU A 116 20.84 -7.08 2.78
N PRO A 117 20.57 -8.05 1.88
CA PRO A 117 20.95 -7.93 0.47
C PRO A 117 20.40 -6.69 -0.23
N LEU A 118 19.29 -6.11 0.26
CA LEU A 118 18.67 -4.92 -0.33
C LEU A 118 19.48 -3.62 -0.09
N ASN A 119 20.50 -3.65 0.77
CA ASN A 119 21.45 -2.53 0.90
C ASN A 119 22.48 -2.48 -0.24
N ASN A 120 22.55 -3.51 -1.10
CA ASN A 120 23.49 -3.61 -2.22
C ASN A 120 22.74 -3.97 -3.52
N PRO A 121 21.86 -3.08 -4.04
CA PRO A 121 20.95 -3.40 -5.14
C PRO A 121 21.67 -3.86 -6.43
N ASP A 122 22.87 -3.36 -6.71
CA ASP A 122 23.67 -3.75 -7.90
C ASP A 122 24.09 -5.24 -7.90
N GLN A 123 24.02 -5.90 -6.74
CA GLN A 123 24.36 -7.32 -6.55
C GLN A 123 23.11 -8.21 -6.48
N LEU A 124 21.92 -7.64 -6.68
CA LEU A 124 20.65 -8.29 -6.41
C LEU A 124 20.09 -8.97 -7.67
N ASN A 125 20.21 -10.29 -7.74
CA ASN A 125 19.51 -11.08 -8.75
C ASN A 125 17.99 -11.01 -8.53
N LEU A 126 17.27 -10.42 -9.48
CA LEU A 126 15.82 -10.21 -9.46
C LEU A 126 15.10 -11.23 -10.37
N PRO A 127 13.86 -11.66 -10.04
CA PRO A 127 13.08 -11.27 -8.86
C PRO A 127 13.61 -11.91 -7.57
N LYS A 128 13.71 -11.11 -6.50
CA LYS A 128 14.23 -11.57 -5.21
C LYS A 128 13.08 -11.77 -4.22
N THR A 129 12.83 -13.01 -3.81
CA THR A 129 11.85 -13.32 -2.76
C THR A 129 12.51 -13.62 -1.43
N PHE A 130 11.94 -13.05 -0.36
CA PHE A 130 12.19 -13.37 1.05
C PHE A 130 10.91 -14.02 1.60
N PHE A 131 11.05 -15.07 2.41
CA PHE A 131 9.93 -15.86 2.89
C PHE A 131 10.16 -16.31 4.34
N TRP A 132 9.16 -16.07 5.19
CA TRP A 132 9.17 -16.45 6.61
C TRP A 132 7.92 -17.30 6.86
N LYS A 133 8.08 -18.62 6.72
CA LYS A 133 6.99 -19.62 6.73
C LYS A 133 6.21 -19.58 8.05
N GLU A 134 6.91 -19.37 9.15
CA GLU A 134 6.43 -19.30 10.54
C GLU A 134 5.60 -18.04 10.81
N ARG A 135 5.71 -17.04 9.92
CA ARG A 135 4.86 -15.83 9.89
C ARG A 135 3.87 -15.86 8.72
N LYS A 136 3.94 -16.85 7.82
CA LYS A 136 3.20 -16.93 6.55
C LYS A 136 3.34 -15.65 5.69
N LEU A 137 4.51 -15.02 5.76
CA LEU A 137 4.85 -13.76 5.08
C LEU A 137 5.85 -14.01 3.95
N ALA A 138 5.55 -13.47 2.77
CA ALA A 138 6.46 -13.35 1.64
C ALA A 138 6.62 -11.88 1.25
N ILE A 139 7.84 -11.50 0.85
CA ILE A 139 8.14 -10.23 0.19
C ILE A 139 8.93 -10.53 -1.09
N THR A 140 8.42 -10.10 -2.24
CA THR A 140 9.14 -10.18 -3.52
C THR A 140 9.50 -8.79 -4.02
N ILE A 141 10.77 -8.62 -4.35
CA ILE A 141 11.28 -7.44 -5.07
C ILE A 141 11.36 -7.80 -6.55
N LEU A 142 10.73 -6.98 -7.39
CA LEU A 142 10.85 -7.02 -8.84
C LEU A 142 11.82 -5.92 -9.31
N SER A 143 12.29 -6.01 -10.54
CA SER A 143 12.91 -4.86 -11.20
C SER A 143 11.87 -3.78 -11.49
N ASP A 144 12.31 -2.53 -11.69
CA ASP A 144 11.47 -1.43 -12.19
C ASP A 144 11.17 -1.58 -13.69
N GLY A 145 11.10 -2.82 -14.17
CA GLY A 145 10.65 -3.18 -15.51
C GLY A 145 9.24 -2.65 -15.71
N ARG A 146 9.13 -1.67 -16.60
CA ARG A 146 7.97 -0.78 -16.72
C ARG A 146 6.65 -1.53 -16.73
N TYR A 147 5.69 -1.04 -15.97
CA TYR A 147 4.28 -1.19 -16.32
C TYR A 147 4.08 -0.55 -17.71
N GLN A 148 3.75 -1.38 -18.70
CA GLN A 148 3.33 -1.01 -20.06
C GLN A 148 2.09 -1.83 -20.41
#